data_AF-A0A8B7SAX8-F1
#
_entry.id   AF-A0A8B7SAX8-F1
#
_cell.length_a   1.000
_cell.length_b   1.000
_cell.length_c   1.000
_cell.angle_alpha   90.00
_cell.angle_beta   90.00
_cell.angle_gamma   90.00
#
_symmetry.space_group_name_H-M   'P 1'
#
loop_
_entity.id
_entity.type
_entity.pdbx_description
1 polymer ?
#
loop_
_entity_poly.entity_id
_entity_poly.type
_entity_poly.pdbx_seq_one_letter_code
_entity_poly.pdbx_strand_id
1 'polypeptide(L)'
;MKYIVGIGGVTNGGKTTLTNSLLKVLPNCCVIHQDDFFKPQDQIAVGEDGFKQWDVLESLDMEAMLSTVKAWVSNPQKFAHAHGVNVQLDTSDTHILILEGFLLYNYKPLVDLYSRRYFLAVPYEECKWRRSTRSYEVPDPPGLFDGHVWPMYQKYKQELEADGVEVAFL
;
A
#
# COMPACT_ATOMS: atom_id res chain seq x y z
N MET A 1 -16.98 0.21 -16.48
CA MET A 1 -16.14 -0.87 -15.93
C MET A 1 -15.33 -0.35 -14.75
N LYS A 2 -15.07 -1.19 -13.73
CA LYS A 2 -14.31 -0.80 -12.53
C LYS A 2 -13.05 -1.67 -12.48
N TYR A 3 -11.88 -1.05 -12.37
CA TYR A 3 -10.60 -1.74 -12.22
C TYR A 3 -9.94 -1.34 -10.91
N ILE A 4 -9.51 -2.32 -10.13
CA ILE A 4 -8.73 -2.10 -8.92
C ILE A 4 -7.32 -2.64 -9.17
N VAL A 5 -6.33 -1.76 -9.07
CA VAL A 5 -4.93 -2.07 -9.27
C VAL A 5 -4.23 -1.96 -7.93
N GLY A 6 -3.63 -3.05 -7.47
CA GLY A 6 -2.74 -3.00 -6.31
C GLY A 6 -1.31 -2.68 -6.77
N ILE A 7 -0.67 -1.74 -6.09
CA ILE A 7 0.75 -1.44 -6.18
C ILE A 7 1.36 -1.75 -4.81
N GLY A 8 1.67 -3.03 -4.62
CA GLY A 8 2.36 -3.56 -3.45
C GLY A 8 3.87 -3.41 -3.58
N GLY A 9 4.58 -3.81 -2.52
CA GLY A 9 6.03 -3.96 -2.58
C GLY A 9 6.77 -3.38 -1.38
N VAL A 10 8.08 -3.54 -1.42
CA VAL A 10 8.98 -3.19 -0.32
C VAL A 10 8.88 -1.70 0.07
N THR A 11 9.13 -1.42 1.36
CA THR A 11 9.29 -0.03 1.84
C THR A 11 10.33 0.71 0.98
N ASN A 12 10.09 2.00 0.74
CA ASN A 12 10.94 2.86 -0.10
C ASN A 12 11.26 2.31 -1.52
N GLY A 13 10.46 1.36 -2.03
CA GLY A 13 10.62 0.79 -3.36
C GLY A 13 10.24 1.71 -4.52
N GLY A 14 9.55 2.82 -4.26
CA GLY A 14 9.10 3.77 -5.30
C GLY A 14 7.62 3.70 -5.65
N LYS A 15 6.78 3.05 -4.82
CA LYS A 15 5.33 2.88 -5.02
C LYS A 15 4.62 4.20 -5.31
N THR A 16 4.74 5.17 -4.40
CA THR A 16 4.11 6.50 -4.52
C THR A 16 4.56 7.26 -5.76
N THR A 17 5.84 7.12 -6.16
CA THR A 17 6.35 7.72 -7.41
C THR A 17 5.69 7.10 -8.65
N LEU A 18 5.54 5.78 -8.68
CA LEU A 18 4.84 5.07 -9.75
C LEU A 18 3.36 5.48 -9.79
N THR A 19 2.68 5.47 -8.65
CA THR A 19 1.28 5.89 -8.50
C THR A 19 1.04 7.31 -8.99
N ASN A 20 1.89 8.26 -8.60
CA ASN A 20 1.81 9.65 -9.06
C ASN A 20 2.04 9.80 -10.57
N SER A 21 2.84 8.91 -11.17
CA SER A 21 3.05 8.90 -12.63
C SER A 21 1.83 8.34 -13.35
N LEU A 22 1.24 7.27 -12.81
CA LEU A 22 0.01 6.66 -13.34
C LEU A 22 -1.19 7.61 -13.26
N LEU A 23 -1.34 8.34 -12.16
CA LEU A 23 -2.42 9.33 -12.00
C LEU A 23 -2.44 10.42 -13.08
N LYS A 24 -1.28 10.76 -13.65
CA LYS A 24 -1.17 11.79 -14.69
C LYS A 24 -1.65 11.29 -16.05
N VAL A 25 -1.68 9.97 -16.27
CA VAL A 25 -1.97 9.38 -17.59
C VAL A 25 -3.25 8.55 -17.61
N LEU A 26 -3.73 8.08 -16.45
CA LEU A 26 -4.95 7.28 -16.33
C LEU A 26 -6.18 8.18 -16.13
N PRO A 27 -7.23 8.03 -16.95
CA PRO A 27 -8.48 8.76 -16.75
C PRO A 27 -9.26 8.21 -15.55
N ASN A 28 -10.05 9.06 -14.89
CA ASN A 28 -10.99 8.68 -13.83
C ASN A 28 -10.33 7.79 -12.74
N CYS A 29 -9.10 8.14 -12.37
CA CYS A 29 -8.25 7.36 -11.48
C CYS A 29 -8.25 7.97 -10.08
N CYS A 30 -8.61 7.16 -9.08
CA CYS A 30 -8.48 7.51 -7.66
C CYS A 30 -7.35 6.68 -7.02
N VAL A 31 -6.84 7.15 -5.88
CA VAL A 31 -5.85 6.41 -5.08
C VAL A 31 -6.33 6.30 -3.64
N ILE A 32 -6.03 5.17 -3.03
CA ILE A 32 -6.07 4.99 -1.58
C ILE A 32 -4.66 4.58 -1.14
N HIS A 33 -4.05 5.35 -0.25
CA HIS A 33 -2.73 5.06 0.30
C HIS A 33 -2.91 4.26 1.59
N GLN A 34 -2.25 3.10 1.70
CA GLN A 34 -2.29 2.28 2.92
C GLN A 34 -1.74 3.03 4.14
N ASP A 35 -0.76 3.91 3.93
CA ASP A 35 -0.13 4.71 4.99
C ASP A 35 -1.13 5.67 5.67
N ASP A 36 -2.25 6.03 5.02
CA ASP A 36 -3.31 6.86 5.62
C ASP A 36 -4.11 6.12 6.70
N PHE A 37 -3.93 4.80 6.82
CA PHE A 37 -4.67 3.93 7.75
C PHE A 37 -3.80 3.47 8.93
N PHE A 38 -2.63 4.06 9.15
CA PHE A 38 -1.86 3.77 10.36
C PHE A 38 -2.63 4.17 11.62
N LYS A 39 -2.59 3.29 12.62
CA LYS A 39 -3.12 3.59 13.95
C LYS A 39 -2.25 4.65 14.63
N PRO A 40 -2.82 5.40 15.60
CA PRO A 40 -2.06 6.33 16.43
C PRO A 40 -0.83 5.70 17.09
N GLN A 41 0.23 6.48 17.25
CA GLN A 41 1.54 6.02 17.73
C GLN A 41 1.51 5.35 19.12
N ASP A 42 0.55 5.72 19.97
CA ASP A 42 0.31 5.16 21.31
C ASP A 42 -0.41 3.80 21.28
N GLN A 43 -1.00 3.43 20.14
CA GLN A 43 -1.64 2.12 19.92
C GLN A 43 -0.68 1.11 19.27
N ILE A 44 0.51 1.53 18.86
CA ILE A 44 1.50 0.65 18.27
C ILE A 44 2.31 -0.04 19.36
N ALA A 45 2.18 -1.36 19.42
CA ALA A 45 2.91 -2.20 20.37
C ALA A 45 4.42 -2.17 20.11
N VAL A 46 5.20 -2.40 21.18
CA VAL A 46 6.62 -2.72 21.09
C VAL A 46 6.75 -4.24 21.10
N GLY A 47 7.44 -4.79 20.10
CA GLY A 47 7.65 -6.23 19.98
C GLY A 47 8.74 -6.74 20.91
N GLU A 48 8.93 -8.05 20.91
CA GLU A 48 10.03 -8.72 21.63
C GLU A 48 11.42 -8.31 21.09
N ASP A 49 11.46 -7.85 19.83
CA ASP A 49 12.63 -7.25 19.19
C ASP A 49 13.00 -5.86 19.74
N GLY A 50 12.16 -5.29 20.62
CA GLY A 50 12.35 -3.96 21.20
C GLY A 50 11.93 -2.81 20.28
N PHE A 51 11.37 -3.09 19.10
CA PHE A 51 10.95 -2.09 18.13
C PHE A 51 9.44 -1.91 18.09
N LYS A 52 8.99 -0.70 17.73
CA LYS A 52 7.57 -0.47 17.42
C LYS A 52 7.18 -1.27 16.19
N GLN A 53 6.10 -2.02 16.30
CA GLN A 53 5.60 -2.92 15.26
C GLN A 53 4.81 -2.11 14.22
N TRP A 54 5.49 -1.30 13.41
CA TRP A 54 4.89 -0.53 12.33
C TRP A 54 4.74 -1.35 11.05
N ASP A 55 5.62 -2.31 10.83
CA ASP A 55 5.65 -3.07 9.59
C ASP A 55 4.73 -4.30 9.67
N VAL A 56 3.64 -4.28 10.46
CA VAL A 56 2.64 -5.37 10.62
C VAL A 56 1.21 -4.94 10.30
N LEU A 57 0.31 -5.87 9.95
CA LEU A 57 -1.09 -5.57 9.65
C LEU A 57 -1.84 -4.97 10.85
N GLU A 58 -1.49 -5.38 12.07
CA GLU A 58 -2.11 -4.93 13.32
C GLU A 58 -1.86 -3.45 13.59
N SER A 59 -0.85 -2.85 12.94
CA SER A 59 -0.56 -1.41 13.03
C SER A 59 -1.50 -0.55 12.17
N LEU A 60 -2.30 -1.17 11.31
CA LEU A 60 -3.17 -0.52 10.34
C LEU A 60 -4.65 -0.77 10.68
N ASP A 61 -5.51 0.21 10.40
CA ASP A 61 -6.96 0.03 10.36
C ASP A 61 -7.38 -0.52 8.99
N MET A 62 -7.11 -1.80 8.77
CA MET A 62 -7.42 -2.48 7.51
C MET A 62 -8.93 -2.60 7.24
N GLU A 63 -9.76 -2.56 8.28
CA GLU A 63 -11.22 -2.55 8.14
C GLU A 63 -11.71 -1.19 7.62
N ALA A 64 -11.13 -0.08 8.09
CA ALA A 64 -11.38 1.24 7.53
C ALA A 64 -10.89 1.34 6.07
N MET A 65 -9.73 0.76 5.76
CA MET A 65 -9.24 0.68 4.38
C MET A 65 -10.20 -0.10 3.48
N LEU A 66 -10.62 -1.30 3.89
CA LEU A 66 -11.60 -2.12 3.17
C LEU A 66 -12.93 -1.39 2.98
N SER A 67 -13.40 -0.67 3.99
CA SER A 67 -14.63 0.13 3.92
C SER A 67 -14.51 1.25 2.90
N THR A 68 -13.35 1.91 2.83
CA THR A 68 -13.04 2.95 1.83
C THR A 68 -13.04 2.36 0.41
N VAL A 69 -12.44 1.19 0.22
CA VAL A 69 -12.47 0.47 -1.07
C VAL A 69 -13.90 0.11 -1.47
N LYS A 70 -14.70 -0.42 -0.53
CA LYS A 70 -16.12 -0.74 -0.78
C LYS A 70 -16.95 0.50 -1.14
N ALA A 71 -16.66 1.65 -0.54
CA ALA A 71 -17.32 2.91 -0.91
C ALA A 71 -17.02 3.31 -2.36
N TRP A 72 -15.76 3.18 -2.79
CA TRP A 72 -15.40 3.38 -4.20
C TRP A 72 -16.08 2.36 -5.12
N VAL A 73 -16.09 1.07 -4.74
CA VAL A 73 -16.77 0.01 -5.51
C VAL A 73 -18.25 0.29 -5.64
N SER A 74 -18.92 0.84 -4.62
CA SER A 74 -20.34 1.20 -4.68
C SER A 74 -20.60 2.31 -5.70
N ASN A 75 -19.87 3.44 -5.60
CA ASN A 75 -20.05 4.58 -6.48
C ASN A 75 -18.73 5.35 -6.73
N PRO A 76 -17.97 4.98 -7.79
CA PRO A 76 -16.68 5.61 -8.09
C PRO A 76 -16.77 7.11 -8.36
N GLN A 77 -17.86 7.58 -8.99
CA GLN A 77 -18.03 8.99 -9.33
C GLN A 77 -18.24 9.84 -8.07
N LYS A 78 -19.12 9.39 -7.16
CA LYS A 78 -19.33 10.04 -5.87
C LYS A 78 -18.03 10.02 -5.05
N PHE A 79 -17.32 8.90 -5.05
CA PHE A 79 -16.03 8.79 -4.36
C PHE A 79 -15.03 9.80 -4.90
N ALA A 80 -14.84 9.84 -6.23
CA ALA A 80 -13.91 10.75 -6.88
C ALA A 80 -14.22 12.22 -6.56
N HIS A 81 -15.49 12.62 -6.64
CA HIS A 81 -15.92 13.97 -6.30
C HIS A 81 -15.62 14.33 -4.84
N ALA A 82 -15.88 13.41 -3.90
CA ALA A 82 -15.58 13.61 -2.48
C ALA A 82 -14.07 13.72 -2.17
N HIS A 83 -13.21 13.18 -3.05
CA HIS A 83 -11.75 13.19 -2.90
C HIS A 83 -11.06 14.17 -3.86
N GLY A 84 -11.81 15.13 -4.44
CA GLY A 84 -11.26 16.18 -5.30
C GLY A 84 -10.73 15.71 -6.66
N VAL A 85 -11.08 14.49 -7.09
CA VAL A 85 -10.70 13.96 -8.40
C VAL A 85 -11.73 14.41 -9.42
N ASN A 86 -11.30 15.21 -10.41
CA ASN A 86 -12.13 15.62 -11.52
C ASN A 86 -12.40 14.43 -12.46
N VAL A 87 -13.59 13.84 -12.34
CA VAL A 87 -14.08 12.83 -13.28
C VAL A 87 -14.50 13.55 -14.56
N GLN A 88 -13.87 13.20 -15.68
CA GLN A 88 -14.31 13.72 -16.96
C GLN A 88 -15.62 13.02 -17.36
N LEU A 89 -16.67 13.81 -17.56
CA LEU A 89 -18.03 13.32 -17.84
C LEU A 89 -18.16 12.59 -19.19
N ASP A 90 -17.20 12.77 -20.11
CA ASP A 90 -17.37 12.42 -21.53
C ASP A 90 -16.39 11.36 -22.09
N THR A 91 -15.46 10.79 -21.32
CA THR A 91 -14.31 10.10 -21.94
C THR A 91 -14.20 8.58 -21.74
N SER A 92 -14.84 7.97 -20.74
CA SER A 92 -15.07 6.51 -20.71
C SER A 92 -15.90 6.09 -19.49
N ASP A 93 -16.70 5.02 -19.63
CA ASP A 93 -17.33 4.31 -18.51
C ASP A 93 -16.33 3.60 -17.58
N THR A 94 -15.03 3.80 -17.79
CA THR A 94 -13.96 3.13 -17.04
C THR A 94 -13.54 3.96 -15.85
N HIS A 95 -13.56 3.34 -14.66
CA HIS A 95 -13.09 3.90 -13.40
C HIS A 95 -11.95 3.05 -12.86
N ILE A 96 -10.87 3.71 -12.43
CA ILE A 96 -9.67 3.04 -11.92
C ILE A 96 -9.46 3.43 -10.47
N LEU A 97 -9.18 2.45 -9.63
CA LEU A 97 -8.70 2.64 -8.27
C LEU A 97 -7.32 2.03 -8.14
N ILE A 98 -6.35 2.83 -7.70
CA ILE A 98 -5.05 2.33 -7.27
C ILE A 98 -5.07 2.20 -5.76
N LEU A 99 -4.75 1.01 -5.25
CA LEU A 99 -4.37 0.83 -3.84
C LEU A 99 -2.86 0.73 -3.81
N GLU A 100 -2.20 1.61 -3.07
CA GLU A 100 -0.75 1.50 -2.86
C GLU A 100 -0.41 1.26 -1.39
N GLY A 101 0.59 0.41 -1.14
CA GLY A 101 0.94 0.02 0.21
C GLY A 101 2.00 -1.07 0.24
N PHE A 102 2.55 -1.37 1.41
CA PHE A 102 3.59 -2.38 1.57
C PHE A 102 3.05 -3.73 2.09
N LEU A 103 1.84 -3.77 2.65
CA LEU A 103 1.17 -4.96 3.19
C LEU A 103 -0.16 -5.31 2.50
N LEU A 104 -0.42 -4.74 1.33
CA LEU A 104 -1.71 -4.87 0.63
C LEU A 104 -2.16 -6.32 0.39
N TYR A 105 -1.21 -7.21 0.12
CA TYR A 105 -1.48 -8.56 -0.36
C TYR A 105 -1.55 -9.61 0.74
N ASN A 106 -1.20 -9.25 1.97
CA ASN A 106 -1.28 -10.11 3.15
C ASN A 106 -2.64 -10.00 3.85
N TYR A 107 -3.48 -9.05 3.44
CA TYR A 107 -4.82 -8.87 3.95
C TYR A 107 -5.87 -9.46 3.00
N LYS A 108 -6.26 -10.71 3.29
CA LYS A 108 -7.14 -11.55 2.44
C LYS A 108 -8.40 -10.84 1.93
N PRO A 109 -9.14 -10.03 2.73
CA PRO A 109 -10.34 -9.36 2.24
C PRO A 109 -10.14 -8.39 1.06
N LEU A 110 -8.91 -7.90 0.84
CA LEU A 110 -8.59 -7.07 -0.33
C LEU A 110 -8.12 -7.88 -1.54
N VAL A 111 -7.56 -9.08 -1.33
CA VAL A 111 -6.91 -9.87 -2.40
C VAL A 111 -7.86 -10.18 -3.54
N ASP A 112 -9.10 -10.56 -3.22
CA ASP A 112 -10.13 -10.92 -4.20
C ASP A 112 -10.70 -9.71 -4.96
N LEU A 113 -10.39 -8.48 -4.54
CA LEU A 113 -10.89 -7.26 -5.17
C LEU A 113 -9.99 -6.77 -6.32
N TYR A 114 -8.72 -7.18 -6.35
CA TYR A 114 -7.76 -6.68 -7.34
C TYR A 114 -7.99 -7.27 -8.73
N SER A 115 -8.09 -6.40 -9.73
CA SER A 115 -8.03 -6.77 -11.15
C SER A 115 -6.59 -7.04 -11.61
N ARG A 116 -5.62 -6.30 -11.05
CA ARG A 116 -4.18 -6.46 -11.29
C ARG A 116 -3.40 -6.19 -10.00
N ARG A 117 -2.30 -6.92 -9.82
CA ARG A 117 -1.43 -6.82 -8.65
C ARG A 117 0.02 -6.67 -9.13
N TYR A 118 0.66 -5.57 -8.77
CA TYR A 118 2.06 -5.30 -9.06
C TYR A 118 2.87 -5.26 -7.76
N PHE A 119 4.08 -5.78 -7.78
CA PHE A 119 4.94 -5.82 -6.59
C PHE A 119 6.30 -5.22 -6.92
N LEU A 120 6.61 -4.05 -6.32
CA LEU A 120 7.91 -3.43 -6.46
C LEU A 120 8.91 -4.11 -5.51
N ALA A 121 9.97 -4.67 -6.09
CA ALA A 121 11.05 -5.29 -5.34
C ALA A 121 12.37 -4.57 -5.61
N VAL A 122 13.08 -4.20 -4.56
CA VAL A 122 14.47 -3.72 -4.66
C VAL A 122 15.38 -4.55 -3.76
N PRO A 123 16.67 -4.74 -4.12
CA PRO A 123 17.63 -5.43 -3.27
C PRO A 123 17.75 -4.80 -1.88
N TYR A 124 18.14 -5.60 -0.90
CA TYR A 124 18.34 -5.20 0.50
C TYR A 124 19.16 -3.91 0.64
N GLU A 125 20.34 -3.85 0.02
CA GLU A 125 21.25 -2.70 0.15
C GLU A 125 20.61 -1.40 -0.37
N GLU A 126 19.94 -1.47 -1.51
CA GLU A 126 19.25 -0.33 -2.11
C GLU A 126 18.07 0.12 -1.23
N CYS A 127 17.29 -0.82 -0.71
CA CYS A 127 16.19 -0.53 0.20
C CYS A 127 16.68 0.15 1.48
N LYS A 128 17.74 -0.40 2.09
CA LYS A 128 18.36 0.12 3.29
C LYS A 128 18.89 1.54 3.08
N TRP A 129 19.62 1.74 1.98
CA TRP A 129 20.13 3.05 1.61
C TRP A 129 18.99 4.07 1.42
N ARG A 130 17.97 3.77 0.61
CA ARG A 130 16.81 4.65 0.40
C ARG A 130 16.07 4.96 1.70
N ARG A 131 15.92 3.98 2.60
CA ARG A 131 15.28 4.17 3.90
C ARG A 131 16.10 5.08 4.81
N SER A 132 17.42 4.92 4.83
CA SER A 132 18.33 5.79 5.59
C SER A 132 18.29 7.27 5.17
N THR A 133 17.93 7.54 3.91
CA THR A 133 17.80 8.91 3.38
C THR A 133 16.41 9.53 3.55
N ARG A 134 15.42 8.76 4.01
CA ARG A 134 14.03 9.24 4.17
C ARG A 134 13.82 9.80 5.56
N SER A 135 13.11 10.93 5.65
CA SER A 135 12.63 11.46 6.93
C SER A 135 11.24 10.89 7.21
N TYR A 136 11.11 10.18 8.33
CA TYR A 136 9.83 9.80 8.92
C TYR A 136 9.46 10.78 10.03
N GLU A 137 8.17 10.85 10.40
CA GLU A 137 7.71 11.67 11.53
C GLU A 137 8.35 11.20 12.84
N VAL A 138 8.41 9.89 13.04
CA VAL A 138 9.19 9.24 14.08
C VAL A 138 10.45 8.68 13.43
N PRO A 139 11.64 9.20 13.76
CA PRO A 139 12.88 8.69 13.19
C PRO A 139 13.09 7.20 13.50
N ASP A 140 13.61 6.45 12.54
CA ASP A 140 13.99 5.06 12.72
C ASP A 140 15.09 4.97 13.82
N PRO A 141 14.89 4.20 14.91
CA PRO A 141 15.94 4.00 15.90
C PRO A 141 17.10 3.16 15.31
N PRO A 142 18.30 3.22 15.90
CA PRO A 142 19.44 2.42 15.46
C PRO A 142 19.08 0.93 15.35
N GLY A 143 19.44 0.32 14.22
CA GLY A 143 19.21 -1.10 13.97
C GLY A 143 17.80 -1.48 13.53
N LEU A 144 16.82 -0.56 13.49
CA LEU A 144 15.43 -0.86 13.12
C LEU A 144 15.33 -1.60 11.78
N PHE A 145 16.09 -1.15 10.78
CA PHE A 145 15.98 -1.73 9.44
C PHE A 145 16.33 -3.23 9.43
N ASP A 146 17.44 -3.58 10.08
CA ASP A 146 17.97 -4.94 10.11
C ASP A 146 17.22 -5.81 11.11
N GLY A 147 16.81 -5.23 12.23
CA GLY A 147 16.17 -5.93 13.34
C GLY A 147 14.66 -6.11 13.18
N HIS A 148 13.99 -5.27 12.40
CA HIS A 148 12.53 -5.29 12.26
C HIS A 148 12.06 -5.22 10.81
N VAL A 149 12.36 -4.13 10.11
CA VAL A 149 11.76 -3.81 8.80
C VAL A 149 12.01 -4.90 7.76
N TRP A 150 13.28 -5.28 7.59
CA TRP A 150 13.64 -6.25 6.58
C TRP A 150 13.16 -7.67 6.94
N PRO A 151 13.32 -8.16 8.18
CA PRO A 151 12.69 -9.40 8.63
C PRO A 151 11.18 -9.43 8.37
N MET A 152 10.46 -8.35 8.68
CA MET A 152 9.01 -8.26 8.44
C MET A 152 8.68 -8.31 6.95
N TYR A 153 9.41 -7.55 6.11
CA TYR A 153 9.26 -7.64 4.65
C TYR A 153 9.46 -9.07 4.13
N GLN A 154 10.51 -9.77 4.59
CA GLN A 154 10.78 -11.15 4.18
C GLN A 154 9.65 -12.10 4.61
N LYS A 155 9.17 -11.97 5.85
CA LYS A 155 8.02 -12.72 6.36
C LYS A 155 6.80 -12.54 5.47
N TYR A 156 6.40 -11.30 5.19
CA TYR A 156 5.19 -11.04 4.39
C TYR A 156 5.33 -11.43 2.92
N LYS A 157 6.54 -11.35 2.36
CA LYS A 157 6.82 -11.87 1.03
C LYS A 157 6.65 -13.40 0.98
N GLN A 158 7.16 -14.11 1.99
CA GLN A 158 6.98 -15.56 2.10
C GLN A 158 5.51 -15.96 2.30
N GLU A 159 4.77 -15.21 3.11
CA GLU A 159 3.33 -15.43 3.30
C GLU A 159 2.54 -15.23 2.00
N LEU A 160 2.86 -14.18 1.23
CA LEU A 160 2.27 -13.92 -0.09
C LEU A 160 2.50 -15.11 -1.04
N GLU A 161 3.72 -15.64 -1.07
CA GLU A 161 4.09 -16.80 -1.88
C GLU A 161 3.36 -18.07 -1.41
N ALA A 162 3.28 -18.29 -0.10
CA ALA A 162 2.61 -19.44 0.52
C ALA A 162 1.09 -19.44 0.31
N ASP A 163 0.46 -18.26 0.33
CA ASP A 163 -0.97 -18.08 0.05
C ASP A 163 -1.30 -18.15 -1.46
N GLY A 164 -0.29 -18.31 -2.34
CA GLY A 164 -0.48 -18.43 -3.79
C GLY A 164 -0.94 -17.14 -4.48
N VAL A 165 -0.64 -16.00 -3.87
CA VAL A 165 -1.10 -14.69 -4.35
C VAL A 165 -0.23 -14.25 -5.54
N GLU A 166 -0.70 -14.50 -6.76
CA GLU A 166 0.01 -14.09 -7.98
C GLU A 166 0.18 -12.57 -8.12
N VAL A 167 1.42 -12.11 -8.30
CA VAL A 167 1.76 -10.70 -8.53
C VAL A 167 2.72 -10.55 -9.71
N ALA A 168 2.61 -9.45 -10.45
CA ALA A 168 3.61 -9.07 -11.44
C ALA A 168 4.73 -8.27 -10.76
N PHE A 169 5.94 -8.81 -10.74
CA PHE A 169 7.10 -8.11 -10.19
C PHE A 169 7.57 -6.99 -11.12
N LEU A 170 7.83 -5.81 -10.53
CA LEU A 170 8.37 -4.62 -11.19
C LEU A 170 9.72 -4.24 -10.59
#